data_AF-A0A942GUT8-F1
#
_entry.id   AF-A0A942GUT8-F1
#
_cell.length_a   1.000
_cell.length_b   1.000
_cell.length_c   1.000
_cell.angle_alpha   90.00
_cell.angle_beta   90.00
_cell.angle_gamma   90.00
#
_symmetry.space_group_name_H-M   'P 1'
#
loop_
_entity.id
_entity.type
_entity.pdbx_description
1 polymer ?
#
loop_
_entity_poly.entity_id
_entity_poly.type
_entity_poly.pdbx_seq_one_letter_code
_entity_poly.pdbx_strand_id
1 'polypeptide(L)' 'MENPRLTEDDRLSCEQVRDLMFLVVTNDLDEKSAEQAFVHLAGCPACRQVMAEHVKLAAALFGTLRKE' A
#
# COMPACT_ATOMS: atom_id res chain seq x y z
N MET A 1 -18.53 -20.93 11.33
CA MET A 1 -17.96 -19.64 10.90
C MET A 1 -16.46 -19.79 10.96
N GLU A 2 -15.90 -20.31 9.89
CA GLU A 2 -14.47 -20.48 9.72
C GLU A 2 -13.96 -19.09 9.31
N ASN A 3 -13.23 -18.41 10.17
CA ASN A 3 -12.51 -17.21 9.76
C ASN A 3 -11.15 -17.71 9.24
N PRO A 4 -10.94 -17.83 7.90
CA PRO A 4 -9.66 -18.25 7.36
C PRO A 4 -8.67 -17.13 7.64
N ARG A 5 -8.04 -17.22 8.82
CA ARG A 5 -6.91 -16.40 9.19
C ARG A 5 -5.87 -16.56 8.08
N LEU A 6 -5.65 -15.48 7.33
CA LEU A 6 -4.52 -15.26 6.45
C LEU A 6 -3.33 -16.09 6.96
N THR A 7 -3.03 -17.18 6.25
CA THR A 7 -1.88 -18.04 6.53
C THR A 7 -0.64 -17.16 6.54
N GLU A 8 0.36 -17.47 7.36
CA GLU A 8 1.60 -16.66 7.45
C GLU A 8 2.27 -16.48 6.07
N ASP A 9 2.00 -17.39 5.15
CA ASP A 9 2.40 -17.39 3.73
C ASP A 9 1.71 -16.30 2.87
N ASP A 10 0.50 -15.84 3.24
CA ASP A 10 -0.26 -14.80 2.53
C ASP A 10 0.03 -13.38 3.08
N ARG A 11 0.93 -13.23 4.07
CA ARG A 11 1.27 -11.91 4.61
C ARG A 11 2.39 -11.29 3.80
N LEU A 12 2.08 -10.16 3.16
CA LEU A 12 3.08 -9.38 2.43
C LEU A 12 4.22 -8.95 3.36
N SER A 13 5.46 -9.15 2.89
CA SER A 13 6.66 -8.62 3.52
C SER A 13 6.78 -7.11 3.33
N CYS A 14 7.64 -6.45 4.12
CA CYS A 14 7.92 -5.02 3.94
C CYS A 14 8.45 -4.69 2.54
N GLU A 15 9.15 -5.62 1.88
CA GLU A 15 9.63 -5.43 0.52
C GLU A 15 8.49 -5.48 -0.49
N GLN A 16 7.63 -6.49 -0.40
CA GLN A 16 6.45 -6.61 -1.27
C GLN A 16 5.48 -5.44 -1.11
N VAL A 17 5.20 -4.99 0.12
CA VAL A 17 4.34 -3.82 0.36
C VAL A 17 4.94 -2.54 -0.21
N ARG A 18 6.27 -2.39 -0.18
CA ARG A 18 6.94 -1.22 -0.77
C ARG A 18 6.87 -1.23 -2.29
N ASP A 19 6.97 -2.39 -2.92
CA ASP A 19 6.82 -2.54 -4.37
C ASP A 19 5.40 -2.16 -4.83
N LEU A 20 4.40 -2.56 -4.04
CA LEU A 20 2.99 -2.24 -4.28
C LEU A 20 2.60 -0.79 -3.91
N MET A 21 3.48 -0.02 -3.26
CA MET A 21 3.10 1.25 -2.63
C MET A 21 2.62 2.30 -3.63
N PHE A 22 3.16 2.30 -4.86
CA PHE A 22 2.68 3.18 -5.92
C PHE A 22 1.23 2.86 -6.29
N LEU A 23 0.93 1.58 -6.50
CA LEU A 23 -0.41 1.11 -6.82
C LEU A 23 -1.39 1.42 -5.67
N VAL A 24 -0.93 1.34 -4.40
CA VAL A 24 -1.76 1.65 -3.22
C VAL A 24 -2.17 3.13 -3.26
N VAL A 25 -1.22 4.01 -3.59
CA VAL A 25 -1.48 5.46 -3.66
C VAL A 25 -2.35 5.83 -4.87
N THR A 26 -2.24 5.11 -5.99
CA THR A 26 -3.09 5.31 -7.17
C THR A 26 -4.42 4.57 -7.11
N ASN A 27 -4.68 3.80 -6.04
CA ASN A 27 -5.85 2.93 -5.88
C ASN A 27 -6.03 1.95 -7.05
N ASP A 28 -4.93 1.38 -7.52
CA ASP A 28 -4.85 0.48 -8.69
C ASP A 28 -4.49 -0.97 -8.30
N LEU A 29 -4.59 -1.33 -7.01
CA LEU A 29 -4.48 -2.73 -6.58
C LEU A 29 -5.81 -3.46 -6.73
N ASP A 30 -5.71 -4.77 -6.95
CA ASP A 30 -6.83 -5.67 -6.71
C ASP A 30 -7.23 -5.68 -5.22
N GLU A 31 -8.49 -6.02 -4.95
CA GLU A 31 -9.09 -5.96 -3.61
C GLU A 31 -8.34 -6.84 -2.59
N LYS A 32 -7.86 -8.03 -3.00
CA LYS A 32 -7.14 -8.95 -2.12
C LYS A 32 -5.78 -8.36 -1.71
N SER A 33 -5.01 -7.87 -2.67
CA SER A 33 -3.70 -7.28 -2.41
C SER A 33 -3.81 -5.96 -1.64
N ALA A 34 -4.86 -5.18 -1.88
CA ALA A 34 -5.15 -3.96 -1.11
C ALA A 34 -5.42 -4.28 0.37
N GLU A 35 -6.27 -5.27 0.66
CA GLU A 35 -6.54 -5.71 2.04
C GLU A 35 -5.26 -6.13 2.75
N GLN A 36 -4.44 -6.98 2.10
CA GLN A 36 -3.17 -7.44 2.66
C GLN A 36 -2.18 -6.30 2.92
N ALA A 37 -2.08 -5.34 1.99
CA ALA A 37 -1.22 -4.18 2.15
C ALA A 37 -1.68 -3.30 3.32
N PHE A 38 -2.99 -3.06 3.46
CA PHE A 38 -3.54 -2.28 4.57
C PHE A 38 -3.35 -2.96 5.93
N VAL A 39 -3.53 -4.29 5.99
CA VAL A 39 -3.24 -5.08 7.20
C VAL A 39 -1.77 -4.92 7.61
N HIS A 40 -0.84 -4.99 6.65
CA HIS A 40 0.58 -4.80 6.93
C HIS A 40 0.88 -3.36 7.38
N LEU A 41 0.34 -2.36 6.69
CA LEU A 41 0.51 -0.94 7.02
C LEU A 41 -0.02 -0.62 8.42
N ALA A 42 -1.11 -1.25 8.86
CA ALA A 42 -1.61 -1.10 10.22
C ALA A 42 -0.59 -1.58 11.28
N GLY A 43 0.13 -2.67 10.98
CA GLY A 43 1.12 -3.27 11.90
C GLY A 43 2.55 -2.72 11.79
N CYS A 44 2.93 -2.12 10.66
CA CYS A 44 4.31 -1.73 10.37
C CYS A 44 4.48 -0.20 10.25
N PRO A 45 5.11 0.47 11.23
CA PRO A 45 5.34 1.92 11.18
C PRO A 45 6.32 2.34 10.08
N ALA A 46 7.31 1.51 9.74
CA ALA A 46 8.26 1.81 8.66
C ALA A 46 7.57 1.88 7.29
N CYS A 47 6.71 0.90 6.96
CA CYS A 47 5.95 0.92 5.72
C CYS A 47 4.95 2.09 5.65
N ARG A 48 4.37 2.51 6.79
CA ARG A 48 3.53 3.73 6.83
C ARG A 48 4.31 5.00 6.52
N GLN A 49 5.55 5.11 7.00
CA GLN A 49 6.40 6.25 6.68
C GLN A 49 6.68 6.31 5.17
N VAL A 50 7.06 5.17 4.58
CA VAL A 50 7.27 5.06 3.13
C VAL A 50 5.99 5.42 2.35
N MET A 51 4.83 4.92 2.77
CA MET A 51 3.55 5.29 2.16
C MET A 51 3.33 6.81 2.15
N ALA A 52 3.60 7.48 3.28
CA ALA A 52 3.47 8.93 3.36
C ALA A 52 4.43 9.67 2.41
N GLU A 53 5.63 9.14 2.16
CA GLU A 53 6.55 9.68 1.16
C GLU A 53 6.04 9.48 -0.27
N HIS A 54 5.52 8.28 -0.59
CA HIS A 54 4.90 8.00 -1.89
C HIS A 54 3.68 8.89 -2.16
N VAL A 55 2.85 9.16 -1.14
CA VAL A 55 1.71 10.10 -1.27
C VAL A 55 2.20 11.51 -1.61
N LYS A 56 3.28 11.99 -0.97
CA LYS A 56 3.85 13.30 -1.28
C LYS A 56 4.39 13.36 -2.71
N LEU A 57 5.09 12.31 -3.16
CA LEU A 57 5.61 12.22 -4.52
C LEU A 57 4.47 12.17 -5.55
N ALA A 58 3.45 11.35 -5.33
CA ALA A 58 2.27 11.31 -6.19
C ALA A 58 1.56 12.67 -6.23
N ALA A 59 1.37 13.33 -5.09
CA ALA A 59 0.78 14.66 -5.04
C ALA A 59 1.64 15.71 -5.79
N ALA A 60 2.97 15.62 -5.74
CA ALA A 60 3.84 16.49 -6.52
C ALA A 60 3.73 16.24 -8.02
N LEU A 61 3.72 14.97 -8.45
CA LEU A 61 3.60 14.59 -9.86
C LEU A 61 2.22 14.97 -10.42
N PHE A 62 1.14 14.54 -9.78
CA PHE A 62 -0.23 14.77 -10.24
C PHE A 62 -0.75 16.18 -9.94
N GLY A 63 -0.27 16.82 -8.88
CA GLY A 63 -0.60 18.22 -8.57
C GLY A 63 0.05 19.21 -9.54
N THR A 64 1.21 18.86 -10.09
CA THR A 64 1.86 19.67 -11.13
C THR A 64 1.22 19.46 -12.50
N LEU A 65 0.75 18.24 -12.81
CA LEU A 65 0.04 17.89 -14.06
C LEU A 65 -1.39 18.46 -14.17
N ARG A 66 -1.98 19.01 -13.10
CA ARG A 66 -3.35 19.57 -13.13
C ARG A 66 -3.41 21.07 -13.44
N LYS A 67 -2.28 21.71 -13.75
CA LYS A 67 -2.22 23.11 -14.20
C LYS A 67 -2.15 23.16 -15.73
N GLU A 68 -3.24 22.80 -16.40
CA GLU A 68 -3.49 23.12 -17.81
C GLU A 68 -4.98 23.23 -18.10
#